data_AF-A0A536UNL7-F1
#
_entry.id   AF-A0A536UNL7-F1
#
_cell.length_a   1.000
_cell.length_b   1.000
_cell.length_c   1.000
_cell.angle_alpha   90.00
_cell.angle_beta   90.00
_cell.angle_gamma   90.00
#
_symmetry.space_group_name_H-M   'P 1'
#
loop_
_entity.id
_entity.type
_entity.pdbx_description
1 polymer ?
#
loop_
_entity_poly.entity_id
_entity_poly.type
_entity_poly.pdbx_seq_one_letter_code
_entity_poly.pdbx_strand_id
1 'polypeptide(L)'
;MHRRSFLHSAALVALAQLAGNTMTPDALAAAAKQQGDPLLDEWTGPHGGMPRFDLVKVDAFKPALLAGMDLKRIEIAAIAGNSAAPSFENTLAALEDSGRPFGRANQIFHIYTSAKNDKSMQAVETEMAPLLRPRWRRCFPLSAMRSSRTRRCSPG
;
A
#
# COMPACT_ATOMS: atom_id res chain seq x y z
N MET A 1 -27.07 -60.09 -13.83
CA MET A 1 -26.45 -59.04 -12.98
C MET A 1 -27.27 -57.77 -13.13
N HIS A 2 -28.13 -57.46 -12.16
CA HIS A 2 -28.89 -56.20 -12.08
C HIS A 2 -29.18 -55.89 -10.61
N ARG A 3 -28.69 -54.76 -10.10
CA ARG A 3 -29.12 -54.10 -8.86
C ARG A 3 -29.06 -52.59 -9.12
N ARG A 4 -30.09 -52.02 -9.75
CA ARG A 4 -31.26 -51.36 -9.13
C ARG A 4 -30.89 -50.21 -8.20
N SER A 5 -31.01 -49.02 -8.77
CA SER A 5 -31.06 -47.69 -8.17
C SER A 5 -31.98 -47.61 -6.96
N PHE A 6 -31.50 -47.00 -5.88
CA PHE A 6 -32.33 -46.44 -4.82
C PHE A 6 -32.36 -44.93 -4.97
N LEU A 7 -33.57 -44.44 -5.25
CA LEU A 7 -33.97 -43.05 -5.27
C LEU A 7 -34.40 -42.63 -3.86
N HIS A 8 -33.97 -41.42 -3.47
CA HIS A 8 -34.69 -40.42 -2.65
C HIS A 8 -34.72 -40.56 -1.13
N SER A 9 -34.14 -39.55 -0.46
CA SER A 9 -34.62 -38.84 0.75
C SER A 9 -33.62 -37.69 1.00
N ALA A 10 -33.89 -36.45 0.57
CA ALA A 10 -34.60 -35.42 1.33
C ALA A 10 -33.98 -35.13 2.71
N ALA A 11 -33.19 -34.05 2.80
CA ALA A 11 -33.10 -33.21 4.00
C ALA A 11 -32.42 -31.87 3.66
N LEU A 12 -33.21 -30.80 3.77
CA LEU A 12 -32.77 -29.41 3.79
C LEU A 12 -31.81 -29.18 4.97
N VAL A 13 -30.61 -28.68 4.69
CA VAL A 13 -29.79 -27.95 5.66
C VAL A 13 -29.27 -26.68 5.01
N ALA A 14 -29.66 -25.58 5.62
CA ALA A 14 -29.27 -24.21 5.30
C ALA A 14 -27.74 -24.01 5.40
N LEU A 15 -27.20 -23.17 4.53
CA LEU A 15 -26.33 -22.06 4.93
C LEU A 15 -26.14 -21.11 3.74
N ALA A 16 -26.90 -20.03 3.78
CA ALA A 16 -26.64 -18.84 3.01
C ALA A 16 -25.33 -18.21 3.49
N GLN A 17 -24.23 -18.34 2.74
CA GLN A 17 -23.09 -17.39 2.74
C GLN A 17 -22.26 -17.54 1.46
N LEU A 18 -22.57 -16.74 0.44
CA LEU A 18 -21.60 -16.30 -0.57
C LEU A 18 -21.80 -14.80 -0.83
N ALA A 19 -21.72 -14.00 0.24
CA ALA A 19 -21.31 -12.61 0.13
C ALA A 19 -19.78 -12.59 0.26
N GLY A 20 -19.09 -13.23 -0.68
CA GLY A 20 -17.64 -13.15 -0.80
C GLY A 20 -17.30 -11.80 -1.40
N ASN A 21 -16.64 -10.96 -0.62
CA ASN A 21 -15.96 -9.72 -0.99
C ASN A 21 -15.79 -9.56 -2.51
N THR A 22 -16.63 -8.73 -3.12
CA THR A 22 -16.26 -8.12 -4.39
C THR A 22 -15.10 -7.18 -4.11
N MET A 23 -13.87 -7.68 -4.23
CA MET A 23 -12.74 -6.82 -4.56
C MET A 23 -13.20 -5.94 -5.71
N THR A 24 -13.23 -4.63 -5.47
CA THR A 24 -13.63 -3.67 -6.49
C THR A 24 -12.75 -3.86 -7.73
N PRO A 25 -13.33 -3.85 -8.94
CA PRO A 25 -12.56 -4.00 -10.18
C PRO A 25 -11.48 -2.91 -10.33
N ASP A 26 -11.64 -1.76 -9.66
CA ASP A 26 -10.61 -0.71 -9.55
C ASP A 26 -9.37 -1.14 -8.74
N ALA A 27 -9.53 -1.92 -7.66
CA ALA A 27 -8.40 -2.43 -6.89
C ALA A 27 -7.63 -3.51 -7.67
N LEU A 28 -8.34 -4.36 -8.42
CA LEU A 28 -7.75 -5.33 -9.34
C LEU A 28 -7.04 -4.65 -10.52
N ALA A 29 -7.58 -3.54 -11.04
CA ALA A 29 -6.95 -2.75 -12.11
C ALA A 29 -5.74 -1.95 -11.61
N ALA A 30 -5.78 -1.45 -10.37
CA ALA A 30 -4.65 -0.80 -9.71
C ALA A 30 -3.54 -1.81 -9.41
N ALA A 31 -3.86 -3.03 -8.96
CA ALA A 31 -2.88 -4.11 -8.81
C ALA A 31 -2.29 -4.57 -10.16
N ALA A 32 -3.11 -4.63 -11.22
CA ALA A 32 -2.69 -5.05 -12.56
C ALA A 32 -1.78 -4.05 -13.27
N LYS A 33 -1.90 -2.74 -12.98
CA LYS A 33 -1.00 -1.70 -13.51
C LYS A 33 0.41 -1.73 -12.91
N GLN A 34 0.68 -2.62 -11.96
CA GLN A 34 1.88 -2.58 -11.12
C GLN A 34 2.78 -3.79 -11.31
N GLN A 35 2.28 -4.83 -11.96
CA GLN A 35 3.08 -5.98 -12.35
C GLN A 35 4.06 -5.57 -13.45
N GLY A 36 5.35 -5.52 -13.09
CA GLY A 36 6.45 -5.18 -13.98
C GLY A 36 7.19 -3.89 -13.66
N ASP A 37 6.84 -3.15 -12.60
CA ASP A 37 7.69 -2.07 -12.09
C ASP A 37 8.69 -2.64 -11.08
N PRO A 38 10.01 -2.66 -11.39
CA PRO A 38 11.04 -3.23 -10.52
C PRO A 38 11.14 -2.54 -9.15
N LEU A 39 10.55 -1.35 -8.96
CA LEU A 39 10.51 -0.65 -7.68
C LEU A 39 9.31 -1.02 -6.80
N LEU A 40 8.22 -1.49 -7.39
CA LEU A 40 6.96 -1.78 -6.68
C LEU A 40 6.70 -3.28 -6.53
N ASP A 41 7.29 -4.10 -7.39
CA ASP A 41 7.18 -5.55 -7.33
C ASP A 41 7.77 -6.14 -6.03
N GLU A 42 7.26 -7.31 -5.66
CA GLU A 42 7.78 -8.07 -4.52
C GLU A 42 9.22 -8.54 -4.78
N TRP A 43 10.03 -8.53 -3.73
CA TRP A 43 11.42 -8.96 -3.86
C TRP A 43 11.50 -10.48 -3.92
N THR A 44 12.30 -10.97 -4.86
CA THR A 44 12.50 -12.40 -5.06
C THR A 44 13.85 -12.83 -4.47
N GLY A 45 13.89 -13.95 -3.74
CA GLY A 45 15.13 -14.56 -3.25
C GLY A 45 15.03 -15.13 -1.83
N PRO A 46 16.09 -15.80 -1.33
CA PRO A 46 16.13 -16.32 0.04
C PRO A 46 15.97 -15.20 1.09
N HIS A 47 15.42 -15.52 2.27
CA HIS A 47 15.27 -14.59 3.41
C HIS A 47 14.37 -13.35 3.18
N GLY A 48 13.36 -13.44 2.32
CA GLY A 48 12.44 -12.32 2.06
C GLY A 48 12.85 -11.42 0.89
N GLY A 49 13.81 -11.87 0.09
CA GLY A 49 14.15 -11.27 -1.21
C GLY A 49 15.09 -10.08 -1.14
N MET A 50 15.87 -9.88 -2.21
CA MET A 50 16.74 -8.72 -2.37
C MET A 50 16.13 -7.76 -3.40
N PRO A 51 16.25 -6.44 -3.20
CA PRO A 51 15.89 -5.47 -4.23
C PRO A 51 16.73 -5.70 -5.49
N ARG A 52 16.08 -5.72 -6.65
CA ARG A 52 16.76 -5.87 -7.95
C ARG A 52 17.40 -4.56 -8.39
N PHE A 53 18.48 -4.17 -7.73
CA PHE A 53 19.19 -2.91 -8.00
C PHE A 53 19.68 -2.78 -9.44
N ASP A 54 19.88 -3.89 -10.16
CA ASP A 54 20.31 -3.93 -11.56
C ASP A 54 19.30 -3.28 -12.54
N LEU A 55 18.01 -3.27 -12.18
CA LEU A 55 16.95 -2.72 -13.03
C LEU A 55 16.54 -1.30 -12.64
N VAL A 56 17.03 -0.79 -11.51
CA VAL A 56 16.57 0.48 -10.96
C VAL A 56 17.24 1.65 -11.68
N LYS A 57 16.43 2.53 -12.27
CA LYS A 57 16.85 3.78 -12.89
C LYS A 57 16.36 4.97 -12.08
N VAL A 58 17.14 6.05 -12.06
CA VAL A 58 16.81 7.27 -11.30
C VAL A 58 15.48 7.87 -11.75
N ASP A 59 15.21 7.85 -13.05
CA ASP A 59 13.98 8.41 -13.64
C ASP A 59 12.71 7.64 -13.25
N ALA A 60 12.85 6.37 -12.83
CA ALA A 60 11.73 5.54 -12.42
C ALA A 60 11.24 5.83 -10.99
N PHE A 61 12.04 6.49 -10.14
CA PHE A 61 11.67 6.73 -8.74
C PHE A 61 10.45 7.63 -8.59
N LYS A 62 10.39 8.72 -9.35
CA LYS A 62 9.28 9.67 -9.26
C LYS A 62 7.93 9.03 -9.60
N PRO A 63 7.74 8.37 -10.77
CA PRO A 63 6.47 7.72 -11.07
C PRO A 63 6.17 6.56 -10.12
N ALA A 64 7.16 5.75 -9.72
CA ALA A 64 6.95 4.63 -8.82
C ALA A 64 6.50 5.08 -7.41
N LEU A 65 7.13 6.10 -6.85
CA LEU A 65 6.75 6.63 -5.53
C LEU A 65 5.34 7.24 -5.55
N LEU A 66 4.97 7.95 -6.61
CA LEU A 66 3.61 8.50 -6.75
C LEU A 66 2.57 7.38 -6.88
N ALA A 67 2.83 6.38 -7.73
CA ALA A 67 1.96 5.22 -7.87
C ALA A 67 1.79 4.46 -6.53
N GLY A 68 2.89 4.22 -5.81
CA GLY A 68 2.86 3.61 -4.49
C GLY A 68 2.04 4.41 -3.47
N MET A 69 2.13 5.74 -3.48
CA MET A 69 1.31 6.59 -2.60
C MET A 69 -0.18 6.46 -2.92
N ASP A 70 -0.54 6.39 -4.20
CA ASP A 70 -1.93 6.24 -4.63
C ASP A 70 -2.48 4.86 -4.29
N LEU A 71 -1.69 3.79 -4.46
CA LEU A 71 -2.05 2.46 -3.99
C LEU A 71 -2.33 2.43 -2.50
N LYS A 72 -1.43 3.00 -1.69
CA LYS A 72 -1.61 3.06 -0.24
C LYS A 72 -2.89 3.81 0.14
N ARG A 73 -3.24 4.88 -0.57
CA ARG A 73 -4.50 5.61 -0.35
C ARG A 73 -5.72 4.76 -0.67
N ILE A 74 -5.69 4.00 -1.76
CA ILE A 74 -6.76 3.08 -2.15
C ILE A 74 -6.94 2.00 -1.10
N GLU A 75 -5.85 1.38 -0.63
CA GLU A 75 -5.88 0.35 0.41
C GLU A 75 -6.45 0.88 1.73
N ILE A 76 -5.98 2.06 2.18
CA ILE A 76 -6.51 2.70 3.40
C ILE A 76 -7.98 3.06 3.25
N ALA A 77 -8.41 3.55 2.09
CA ALA A 77 -9.81 3.87 1.82
C ALA A 77 -10.68 2.60 1.83
N ALA A 78 -10.17 1.47 1.32
CA ALA A 78 -10.86 0.19 1.37
C ALA A 78 -11.02 -0.31 2.81
N ILE A 79 -9.99 -0.17 3.66
CA ILE A 79 -10.05 -0.54 5.07
C ILE A 79 -11.05 0.37 5.83
N ALA A 80 -11.00 1.68 5.58
CA ALA A 80 -11.89 2.64 6.22
C ALA A 80 -13.35 2.52 5.75
N GLY A 81 -13.58 2.05 4.53
CA GLY A 81 -14.91 1.81 3.96
C GLY A 81 -15.53 0.46 4.33
N ASN A 82 -14.83 -0.37 5.10
CA ASN A 82 -15.36 -1.67 5.52
C ASN A 82 -16.55 -1.50 6.48
N SER A 83 -17.71 -2.01 6.09
CA SER A 83 -18.96 -1.92 6.86
C SER A 83 -19.09 -3.01 7.95
N ALA A 84 -18.15 -3.96 8.02
CA ALA A 84 -18.12 -4.96 9.07
C ALA A 84 -17.75 -4.33 10.44
N ALA A 85 -18.12 -4.99 11.54
CA ALA A 85 -17.69 -4.55 12.87
C ALA A 85 -16.16 -4.50 12.94
N PRO A 86 -15.56 -3.42 13.49
CA PRO A 86 -14.12 -3.26 13.54
C PRO A 86 -13.52 -4.36 14.43
N SER A 87 -12.59 -5.12 13.85
CA SER A 87 -11.84 -6.17 14.53
C SER A 87 -10.35 -5.94 14.34
N PHE A 88 -9.52 -6.63 15.13
CA PHE A 88 -8.07 -6.54 14.99
C PHE A 88 -7.62 -6.87 13.55
N GLU A 89 -8.12 -7.96 12.98
CA GLU A 89 -7.78 -8.39 11.61
C GLU A 89 -8.22 -7.39 10.54
N ASN A 90 -9.45 -6.87 10.66
CA ASN A 90 -10.04 -6.01 9.65
C ASN A 90 -9.50 -4.58 9.67
N THR A 91 -8.99 -4.12 10.82
CA THR A 91 -8.55 -2.73 11.00
C THR A 91 -7.05 -2.65 11.26
N LEU A 92 -6.54 -3.29 12.30
CA LEU A 92 -5.13 -3.16 12.70
C LEU A 92 -4.22 -3.98 11.78
N ALA A 93 -4.48 -5.28 11.62
CA ALA A 93 -3.66 -6.13 10.76
C ALA A 93 -3.67 -5.63 9.31
N ALA A 94 -4.85 -5.25 8.80
CA ALA A 94 -4.96 -4.67 7.46
C ALA A 94 -4.21 -3.33 7.30
N LEU A 95 -4.20 -2.46 8.33
CA LEU A 95 -3.45 -1.20 8.27
C LEU A 95 -1.94 -1.44 8.30
N GLU A 96 -1.45 -2.37 9.12
CA GLU A 96 -0.03 -2.75 9.17
C GLU A 96 0.42 -3.42 7.87
N ASP A 97 -0.47 -4.16 7.22
CA ASP A 97 -0.23 -4.82 5.94
C ASP A 97 -0.29 -3.85 4.74
N SER A 98 -0.94 -2.69 4.91
CA SER A 98 -1.13 -1.71 3.85
C SER A 98 0.16 -0.96 3.49
N GLY A 99 0.29 -0.61 2.20
CA GLY A 99 1.38 0.20 1.70
C GLY A 99 2.70 -0.55 1.52
N ARG A 100 2.70 -1.89 1.51
CA ARG A 100 3.86 -2.71 1.14
C ARG A 100 4.55 -2.29 -0.17
N PRO A 101 3.84 -2.04 -1.30
CA PRO A 101 4.49 -1.61 -2.54
C PRO A 101 5.19 -0.25 -2.38
N PHE A 102 4.54 0.72 -1.72
CA PHE A 102 5.16 2.01 -1.40
C PHE A 102 6.37 1.86 -0.48
N GLY A 103 6.29 0.98 0.53
CA GLY A 103 7.38 0.70 1.46
C GLY A 103 8.63 0.19 0.75
N ARG A 104 8.48 -0.73 -0.22
CA ARG A 104 9.60 -1.24 -1.03
C ARG A 104 10.28 -0.14 -1.85
N ALA A 105 9.50 0.64 -2.60
CA ALA A 105 10.05 1.75 -3.39
C ALA A 105 10.73 2.81 -2.50
N ASN A 106 10.14 3.12 -1.34
CA ASN A 106 10.68 4.11 -0.41
C ASN A 106 12.00 3.65 0.23
N GLN A 107 12.15 2.35 0.54
CA GLN A 107 13.41 1.81 1.05
C GLN A 107 14.54 1.93 0.01
N ILE A 108 14.27 1.57 -1.24
CA ILE A 108 15.27 1.70 -2.33
C ILE A 108 15.63 3.18 -2.55
N PHE A 109 14.64 4.07 -2.53
CA PHE A 109 14.87 5.51 -2.65
C PHE A 109 15.82 6.03 -1.56
N HIS A 110 15.60 5.68 -0.29
CA HIS A 110 16.48 6.10 0.80
C HIS A 110 17.90 5.52 0.71
N ILE A 111 18.05 4.30 0.21
CA ILE A 111 19.37 3.71 -0.07
C ILE A 111 20.08 4.53 -1.14
N TYR A 112 19.38 4.91 -2.22
CA TYR A 112 19.94 5.71 -3.30
C TYR A 112 20.33 7.12 -2.83
N THR A 113 19.46 7.81 -2.08
CA THR A 113 19.78 9.14 -1.58
C THR A 113 20.91 9.13 -0.55
N SER A 114 21.14 8.02 0.16
CA SER A 114 22.24 7.91 1.11
C SER A 114 23.57 7.45 0.49
N ALA A 115 23.54 6.50 -0.45
CA ALA A 115 24.76 5.85 -0.96
C ALA A 115 25.18 6.33 -2.35
N LYS A 116 24.24 6.82 -3.17
CA LYS A 116 24.44 7.21 -4.57
C LYS A 116 23.72 8.52 -4.87
N ASN A 117 24.15 9.56 -4.15
CA ASN A 117 23.54 10.89 -4.20
C ASN A 117 24.14 11.74 -5.33
N ASP A 118 23.82 11.40 -6.58
CA ASP A 118 24.19 12.19 -7.75
C ASP A 118 23.28 13.41 -7.95
N LYS A 119 23.70 14.38 -8.77
CA LYS A 119 22.90 15.59 -9.08
C LYS A 119 21.48 15.27 -9.59
N SER A 120 21.32 14.20 -10.35
CA SER A 120 20.01 13.74 -10.83
C SER A 120 19.13 13.22 -9.69
N MET A 121 19.71 12.47 -8.74
CA MET A 121 19.01 11.98 -7.56
C MET A 121 18.62 13.12 -6.61
N GLN A 122 19.49 14.12 -6.43
CA GLN A 122 19.20 15.33 -5.65
C GLN A 122 18.03 16.13 -6.21
N ALA A 123 17.94 16.24 -7.54
CA ALA A 123 16.83 16.92 -8.20
C ALA A 123 15.50 16.20 -7.90
N VAL A 124 15.47 14.87 -8.07
CA VAL A 124 14.28 14.06 -7.75
C VAL A 124 13.95 14.14 -6.25
N GLU A 125 14.94 14.09 -5.37
CA GLU A 125 14.72 14.23 -3.93
C GLU A 125 14.13 15.59 -3.57
N THR A 126 14.59 16.68 -4.19
CA THR A 126 14.06 18.03 -3.94
C THR A 126 12.59 18.14 -4.34
N GLU A 127 12.20 17.53 -5.47
CA GLU A 127 10.82 17.49 -5.94
C GLU A 127 9.92 16.60 -5.06
N MET A 128 10.45 15.45 -4.61
CA MET A 128 9.69 14.46 -3.84
C MET A 128 9.63 14.78 -2.34
N ALA A 129 10.63 15.46 -1.78
CA ALA A 129 10.69 15.83 -0.37
C ALA A 129 9.43 16.53 0.16
N PRO A 130 8.83 17.53 -0.52
CA PRO A 130 7.59 18.14 -0.04
C PRO A 130 6.38 17.19 -0.10
N LEU A 131 6.36 16.24 -1.03
CA LEU A 131 5.25 15.30 -1.24
C LEU A 131 5.28 14.12 -0.25
N LEU A 132 6.48 13.61 0.04
CA LEU A 132 6.71 12.51 0.99
C LEU A 132 6.66 12.97 2.46
N ARG A 133 6.79 14.28 2.69
CA ARG A 133 6.75 14.83 4.04
C ARG A 133 5.39 14.61 4.69
N PRO A 134 5.35 14.04 5.91
CA PRO A 134 4.11 13.94 6.65
C PRO A 134 3.50 15.33 6.88
N ARG A 135 2.20 15.46 6.65
CA ARG A 135 1.41 16.70 6.80
C ARG A 135 1.63 17.35 8.18
N TRP A 136 1.93 16.57 9.22
CA TRP A 136 2.26 17.03 10.58
C TRP A 136 3.41 18.04 10.63
N ARG A 137 4.37 18.00 9.70
CA ARG A 137 5.45 19.01 9.61
C ARG A 137 4.93 20.42 9.30
N ARG A 138 3.75 20.53 8.68
CA ARG A 138 3.05 21.81 8.49
C ARG A 138 2.34 22.25 9.77
N CYS A 139 1.91 21.32 10.60
CA CYS A 139 1.32 21.60 11.92
C CYS A 139 2.36 22.00 12.97
N PHE A 140 3.57 21.45 12.88
CA PHE A 140 4.69 21.73 13.78
C PHE A 140 5.88 22.28 12.98
N PRO A 141 5.81 23.53 12.49
CA PRO A 141 7.03 24.20 12.06
C PRO A 141 7.96 24.31 13.28
N LEU A 142 9.25 24.02 13.11
CA LEU A 142 10.25 24.12 14.18
C LEU A 142 10.28 25.51 14.85
N SER A 143 9.79 26.57 14.19
CA SER A 143 9.63 27.89 14.79
C SER A 143 8.50 27.99 15.84
N ALA A 144 7.55 27.05 15.84
CA ALA A 144 6.42 27.02 16.78
C ALA A 144 6.77 26.38 18.13
N MET A 145 7.93 25.72 18.25
CA MET A 145 8.39 25.12 19.52
C MET A 145 8.68 26.17 20.62
N ARG A 146 8.82 27.46 20.24
CA ARG A 146 9.14 28.56 21.17
C ARG A 146 7.90 29.22 21.81
N SER A 147 6.69 28.95 21.34
CA SER A 147 5.49 29.51 21.98
C SER A 147 4.50 28.39 22.32
N SER A 148 4.32 28.15 23.61
CA SER A 148 3.43 27.16 24.25
C SER A 148 1.93 27.36 23.97
N ARG A 149 1.55 28.15 22.96
CA ARG A 149 0.16 28.27 22.50
C ARG A 149 -0.10 27.31 21.37
N THR A 150 -0.79 26.24 21.74
CA THR A 150 -1.53 25.30 20.89
C THR A 150 -2.30 26.03 19.77
N ARG A 151 -1.67 26.27 18.63
CA ARG A 151 -2.38 26.60 17.40
C ARG A 151 -2.84 25.29 16.78
N ARG A 152 -4.14 25.02 16.84
CA ARG A 152 -4.79 23.93 16.11
C ARG A 152 -4.35 23.99 14.65
N CYS A 153 -3.98 22.84 14.11
CA CYS A 153 -3.90 22.61 12.67
C CYS A 153 -5.21 23.06 12.02
N SER A 154 -5.18 24.07 11.15
CA SER A 154 -6.35 24.45 10.37
C SER A 154 -6.36 23.65 9.06
N PRO A 155 -7.50 23.07 8.65
CA PRO A 155 -7.62 22.34 7.40
C PRO A 155 -7.82 23.35 6.25
N GLY A 156 -6.81 23.42 5.38
CA GLY A 156 -6.83 24.16 4.11
C GLY A 156 -5.77 23.57 3.20
#